data_AF-A0A257A6U5-F1
#
_entry.id   AF-A0A257A6U5-F1
#
_cell.length_a   1.000
_cell.length_b   1.000
_cell.length_c   1.000
_cell.angle_alpha   90.00
_cell.angle_beta   90.00
_cell.angle_gamma   90.00
#
_symmetry.space_group_name_H-M   'P 1'
#
loop_
_entity.id
_entity.type
_entity.pdbx_description
1 polymer ?
#
loop_
_entity_poly.entity_id
_entity_poly.type
_entity_poly.pdbx_seq_one_letter_code
_entity_poly.pdbx_strand_id
1 'polypeptide(L)' 'MPSHGSVTKAGKVRSQTPKIPAKPRKNLAPRLRNRKEYIRRLAQQQMALQRGFRR' A
#
# COMPACT_ATOMS: atom_id res chain seq x y z
N MET A 1 1.53 -12.07 -47.32
CA MET A 1 1.37 -11.12 -46.19
C MET A 1 2.09 -11.73 -44.99
N PRO A 2 3.10 -11.08 -44.38
CA PRO A 2 3.81 -11.68 -43.25
C PRO A 2 2.88 -11.66 -42.03
N SER A 3 2.38 -12.83 -41.66
CA SER A 3 1.39 -13.07 -40.60
C SER A 3 1.92 -12.92 -39.17
N HIS A 4 3.23 -12.69 -39.02
CA HIS A 4 3.91 -12.74 -37.72
C HIS A 4 4.52 -11.38 -37.37
N GLY A 5 3.90 -10.70 -36.40
CA GLY A 5 4.40 -9.44 -35.85
C GLY A 5 5.69 -9.59 -35.03
N SER A 6 6.34 -8.47 -34.70
CA SER A 6 7.61 -8.49 -33.96
C SER A 6 7.42 -8.96 -32.51
N VAL A 7 7.90 -10.17 -32.21
CA VAL A 7 7.89 -10.77 -30.87
C VAL A 7 8.89 -10.09 -29.90
N THR A 8 9.80 -9.27 -30.43
CA THR A 8 10.90 -8.64 -29.69
C THR A 8 10.48 -7.75 -28.53
N LYS A 9 9.23 -7.27 -28.50
CA LYS A 9 8.68 -6.43 -27.43
C LYS A 9 8.03 -7.23 -26.30
N ALA A 10 7.86 -8.54 -26.45
CA ALA A 10 7.22 -9.38 -25.45
C ALA A 10 8.00 -9.34 -24.13
N GLY A 11 7.34 -8.95 -23.04
CA GLY A 11 7.94 -8.93 -21.71
C GLY A 11 9.02 -7.87 -21.44
N LYS A 12 9.38 -7.02 -22.42
CA LYS A 12 10.44 -6.01 -22.31
C LYS A 12 10.32 -5.15 -21.05
N VAL A 13 9.12 -4.65 -20.76
CA VAL A 13 8.91 -3.78 -19.60
C VAL A 13 9.10 -4.54 -18.28
N ARG A 14 8.66 -5.81 -18.23
CA ARG A 14 8.77 -6.64 -17.02
C ARG A 14 10.20 -7.08 -16.72
N SER A 15 11.02 -7.31 -17.75
CA SER A 15 12.44 -7.62 -17.59
C SER A 15 13.30 -6.39 -17.30
N GLN A 16 12.89 -5.20 -17.78
CA GLN A 16 13.56 -3.93 -17.50
C GLN A 16 13.32 -3.43 -16.08
N THR A 17 12.19 -3.77 -15.44
CA THR A 17 11.93 -3.34 -14.06
C THR A 17 12.84 -4.09 -13.07
N PRO A 18 13.68 -3.38 -12.29
CA PRO A 18 14.54 -4.03 -11.30
C PRO A 18 13.69 -4.68 -10.20
N LYS A 19 14.07 -5.89 -9.78
CA LYS A 19 13.35 -6.61 -8.71
C LYS A 19 13.73 -6.03 -7.35
N ILE A 20 12.79 -5.33 -6.72
CA ILE A 20 12.96 -4.82 -5.35
C ILE A 20 12.48 -5.90 -4.35
N PRO A 21 13.27 -6.24 -3.32
CA PRO A 21 12.85 -7.20 -2.29
C PRO A 21 11.71 -6.62 -1.43
N ALA A 22 10.81 -7.49 -0.97
CA ALA A 22 9.72 -7.07 -0.09
C ALA A 22 10.27 -6.69 1.30
N LYS A 23 9.77 -5.58 1.87
CA LYS A 23 10.08 -5.22 3.26
C LYS A 23 9.45 -6.26 4.21
N PRO A 24 10.18 -6.82 5.19
CA PRO A 24 9.60 -7.72 6.17
C PRO A 24 8.55 -6.96 7.01
N ARG A 25 7.35 -7.54 7.14
CA ARG A 25 6.27 -6.97 7.95
C ARG A 25 5.86 -7.98 9.02
N LYS A 26 5.86 -7.56 10.28
CA LYS A 26 5.27 -8.32 11.39
C LYS A 26 3.84 -7.81 11.60
N ASN A 27 2.87 -8.61 11.16
CA ASN A 27 1.46 -8.30 11.44
C ASN A 27 1.13 -8.74 12.87
N LEU A 28 0.38 -7.91 13.58
CA LEU A 28 -0.14 -8.28 14.90
C LEU A 28 -1.32 -9.24 14.74
N ALA A 29 -1.54 -10.09 15.73
CA ALA A 29 -2.75 -10.89 15.83
C ALA A 29 -4.00 -10.01 15.76
N PRO A 30 -5.12 -10.49 15.18
CA PRO A 30 -6.31 -9.66 14.91
C PRO A 30 -6.83 -8.88 16.12
N ARG A 31 -6.87 -9.50 17.31
CA ARG A 31 -7.31 -8.85 18.55
C ARG A 31 -6.46 -7.63 18.92
N LEU A 32 -5.13 -7.75 18.80
CA LEU A 32 -4.19 -6.66 19.10
C LEU A 32 -4.25 -5.56 18.04
N ARG A 33 -4.37 -5.95 16.76
CA ARG A 33 -4.55 -5.00 15.66
C ARG A 33 -5.80 -4.16 15.86
N ASN A 34 -6.94 -4.80 16.10
CA ASN A 34 -8.22 -4.11 16.26
C ASN A 34 -8.22 -3.17 17.48
N ARG A 35 -7.59 -3.57 18.60
CA ARG A 35 -7.42 -2.69 19.77
C ARG A 35 -6.59 -1.44 19.43
N LYS A 36 -5.47 -1.60 18.72
CA LYS A 36 -4.62 -0.45 18.31
C LYS A 36 -5.35 0.48 17.33
N GLU A 37 -6.08 -0.09 16.36
CA GLU A 37 -6.87 0.72 15.43
C GLU A 37 -7.98 1.50 16.14
N TYR A 38 -8.69 0.88 17.10
CA TYR A 38 -9.71 1.58 17.89
C TYR A 38 -9.13 2.80 18.62
N ILE A 39 -8.02 2.61 19.34
CA ILE A 39 -7.35 3.70 20.05
C ILE A 39 -6.89 4.80 19.08
N ARG A 40 -6.29 4.42 17.95
CA ARG A 40 -5.83 5.37 16.93
C ARG A 40 -7.00 6.19 16.36
N ARG A 41 -8.15 5.56 16.06
CA ARG A 41 -9.34 6.25 15.55
C ARG A 41 -9.88 7.25 16.56
N LEU A 42 -9.98 6.87 17.84
CA LEU A 42 -10.44 7.79 18.88
C LEU A 42 -9.49 8.98 19.07
N ALA A 43 -8.18 8.76 19.03
CA ALA A 43 -7.20 9.85 19.09
C ALA A 43 -7.31 10.78 17.88
N GLN A 44 -7.50 10.23 16.67
CA GLN A 44 -7.72 11.01 15.46
C GLN A 44 -9.04 11.81 15.51
N GLN A 45 -10.12 11.23 16.04
CA GLN A 45 -11.40 11.90 16.22
C GLN A 45 -11.29 13.08 17.19
N GLN A 46 -10.61 12.90 18.33
CA GLN A 46 -10.34 13.99 19.28
C GLN A 46 -9.51 15.11 18.65
N MET A 47 -8.47 14.77 17.89
CA MET A 47 -7.65 15.74 17.16
C MET A 47 -8.46 16.46 16.07
N ALA A 48 -9.36 15.78 15.37
CA ALA A 48 -10.23 16.37 14.37
C ALA A 48 -11.22 17.38 15.00
N LEU A 49 -11.80 17.05 16.16
CA LEU A 49 -12.62 17.98 16.93
C LEU A 49 -11.82 19.23 17.29
N GLN A 50 -10.64 19.06 17.91
CA GLN A 50 -9.79 20.19 18.28
C GLN A 50 -9.37 21.06 17.09
N ARG A 51 -9.16 20.47 15.91
CA ARG A 51 -8.84 21.21 14.67
C ARG A 51 -10.05 21.92 14.06
N GLY A 52 -11.26 21.37 14.23
CA GLY A 52 -12.50 22.00 13.80
C GLY A 52 -12.90 23.23 14.62
N PHE A 53 -12.48 23.28 15.89
CA PHE A 53 -12.71 24.42 16.79
C PHE A 53 -11.69 25.57 16.62
N ARG A 54 -10.64 25.40 15.81
CA ARG A 54 -9.64 26.45 15.49
C ARG A 54 -9.93 27.10 14.13
N ARG A 55 -11.17 27.51 13.90
CA ARG A 55 -11.58 28.36 12.78
C ARG A 55 -12.35 29.55 13.32
#